data_AF-A0A3A8GSM4-F1
#
_entry.id   AF-A0A3A8GSM4-F1
#
_cell.length_a   1.000
_cell.length_b   1.000
_cell.length_c   1.000
_cell.angle_alpha   90.00
_cell.angle_beta   90.00
_cell.angle_gamma   90.00
#
_symmetry.space_group_name_H-M   'P 1'
#
loop_
_entity.id
_entity.type
_entity.pdbx_description
1 polymer ?
#
loop_
_entity_poly.entity_id
_entity_poly.type
_entity_poly.pdbx_seq_one_letter_code
_entity_poly.pdbx_strand_id
1 'polypeptide(L)'
;MARPRASRCPHCNAPFTPQVAKTHYVCGYCGHAFDLDGPPPVRPGPRPPPPAQANRHVLPMLAGVAVMVLMGVMGAVFALAGAPDEP
;
A
#
# COMPACT_ATOMS: atom_id res chain seq x y z
N MET A 1 -26.12 22.08 -36.86
CA MET A 1 -26.16 21.55 -35.48
C MET A 1 -26.42 20.05 -35.57
N ALA A 2 -25.45 19.20 -35.21
CA ALA A 2 -25.63 17.75 -35.27
C ALA A 2 -26.66 17.32 -34.21
N ARG A 3 -27.79 16.77 -34.65
CA ARG A 3 -28.83 16.26 -33.75
C ARG A 3 -28.22 15.14 -32.91
N PRO A 4 -28.23 15.21 -31.56
CA PRO A 4 -27.70 14.12 -30.74
C PRO A 4 -28.40 12.83 -31.13
N ARG A 5 -27.63 11.83 -31.56
CA ARG A 5 -28.17 10.52 -31.94
C ARG A 5 -28.90 9.98 -30.71
N ALA A 6 -30.18 9.64 -30.86
CA ALA A 6 -30.94 8.97 -29.81
C ALA A 6 -30.16 7.71 -29.40
N SER A 7 -29.84 7.58 -28.12
CA SER A 7 -29.24 6.37 -27.59
C SER A 7 -30.24 5.23 -27.68
N ARG A 8 -29.75 3.99 -27.79
CA ARG A 8 -30.59 2.80 -27.93
C ARG A 8 -30.34 1.83 -26.81
N CYS A 9 -31.40 1.19 -26.33
CA CYS A 9 -31.29 0.18 -25.29
C CYS A 9 -30.42 -0.99 -25.79
N PRO A 10 -29.41 -1.46 -25.01
CA PRO A 10 -28.52 -2.55 -25.42
C PRO A 10 -29.23 -3.90 -25.56
N HIS A 11 -30.43 -4.06 -24.98
CA HIS A 11 -31.17 -5.32 -25.01
C HIS A 11 -32.16 -5.41 -26.18
N CYS A 12 -33.07 -4.44 -26.30
CA CYS A 12 -34.15 -4.47 -27.30
C CYS A 12 -33.98 -3.45 -28.43
N ASN A 13 -32.89 -2.68 -28.44
CA ASN A 13 -32.60 -1.64 -29.43
C ASN A 13 -33.65 -0.51 -29.53
N ALA A 14 -34.54 -0.40 -28.54
CA ALA A 14 -35.55 0.65 -28.49
C ALA A 14 -34.91 2.04 -28.28
N PRO A 15 -35.48 3.10 -28.91
CA PRO A 15 -34.96 4.45 -28.75
C PRO A 15 -35.22 4.98 -27.33
N PHE A 16 -34.24 5.66 -26.76
CA PHE A 16 -34.42 6.40 -25.53
C PHE A 16 -33.59 7.69 -25.53
N THR A 17 -33.94 8.62 -24.64
CA THR A 17 -33.22 9.88 -24.46
C THR A 17 -32.38 9.82 -23.20
N PRO A 18 -31.05 9.89 -23.28
CA PRO A 18 -30.18 9.91 -22.12
C PRO A 18 -30.23 11.30 -21.49
N GLN A 19 -30.32 11.37 -20.16
CA GLN A 19 -30.22 12.58 -19.36
C GLN A 19 -28.78 12.76 -18.84
N VAL A 20 -28.23 13.96 -18.99
CA VAL A 20 -26.81 14.25 -18.66
C VAL A 20 -26.47 13.95 -17.18
N ALA A 21 -27.45 14.05 -16.28
CA ALA A 21 -27.26 13.85 -14.85
C ALA A 21 -27.51 12.40 -14.36
N LYS A 22 -27.86 11.46 -15.26
CA LYS A 22 -28.22 10.09 -14.88
C LYS A 22 -27.38 9.09 -15.65
N THR A 23 -26.78 8.14 -14.93
CA THR A 23 -25.97 7.07 -15.52
C THR A 23 -26.73 5.75 -15.60
N HIS A 24 -27.67 5.52 -14.67
CA HIS A 24 -28.51 4.32 -14.59
C HIS A 24 -29.87 4.52 -15.29
N TYR A 25 -30.18 3.65 -16.25
CA TYR A 25 -31.44 3.69 -17.01
C TYR A 25 -32.18 2.37 -16.92
N VAL A 26 -33.50 2.46 -17.00
CA VAL A 26 -34.38 1.31 -17.21
C VAL A 26 -35.09 1.53 -18.53
N CYS A 27 -35.02 0.55 -19.42
CA CYS A 27 -35.73 0.60 -20.69
C CYS A 27 -37.25 0.52 -20.46
N GLY A 28 -38.00 1.52 -20.92
CA GLY A 28 -39.47 1.52 -20.82
C GLY A 28 -40.17 0.46 -21.68
N TYR A 29 -39.45 -0.19 -22.60
CA TYR A 29 -40.02 -1.21 -23.49
C TYR A 29 -39.83 -2.64 -22.98
N CYS A 30 -38.60 -3.01 -22.62
CA CYS A 30 -38.28 -4.38 -22.17
C CYS A 30 -38.00 -4.48 -20.66
N GLY A 31 -38.00 -3.36 -19.93
CA GLY A 31 -37.69 -3.34 -18.49
C GLY A 31 -36.22 -3.56 -18.14
N HIS A 32 -35.32 -3.68 -19.13
CA HIS A 32 -33.90 -3.93 -18.88
C HIS A 32 -33.23 -2.71 -18.24
N ALA A 33 -32.58 -2.92 -17.10
CA ALA A 33 -31.74 -1.92 -16.44
C ALA A 33 -30.31 -1.98 -16.98
N PHE A 34 -29.73 -0.84 -17.33
CA PHE A 34 -28.38 -0.73 -17.87
C PHE A 34 -27.75 0.62 -17.53
N ASP A 35 -26.43 0.64 -17.47
CA ASP A 35 -25.63 1.83 -17.21
C ASP A 35 -24.99 2.36 -18.49
N LEU A 36 -25.03 3.68 -18.67
CA LEU A 36 -24.40 4.36 -19.80
C LEU A 36 -22.90 4.59 -19.60
N ASP A 37 -22.53 4.89 -18.37
CA ASP A 37 -21.14 4.94 -17.96
C ASP A 37 -20.74 3.51 -17.61
N GLY A 38 -19.75 2.98 -18.35
CA GLY A 38 -19.13 1.70 -18.01
C GLY A 38 -18.67 1.68 -16.54
N PRO A 39 -18.33 0.49 -15.99
CA PRO A 39 -18.00 0.36 -14.57
C PRO A 39 -17.05 1.48 -14.14
N PRO A 40 -17.35 2.17 -13.02
CA PRO A 40 -16.54 3.31 -12.60
C PRO A 40 -15.08 2.87 -12.58
N PRO A 41 -14.14 3.69 -13.11
CA PRO A 41 -12.74 3.32 -13.09
C PRO A 41 -12.38 2.97 -11.64
N VAL A 42 -11.88 1.75 -11.44
CA VAL A 42 -11.43 1.27 -10.13
C VAL A 42 -10.49 2.33 -9.59
N ARG A 43 -10.93 3.07 -8.58
CA ARG A 43 -10.05 4.03 -7.91
C ARG A 43 -8.85 3.21 -7.44
N PRO A 44 -7.61 3.58 -7.79
CA PRO A 44 -6.44 2.92 -7.25
C PRO A 44 -6.59 2.91 -5.74
N GLY A 45 -6.64 1.71 -5.15
CA GLY A 45 -6.78 1.55 -3.72
C GLY A 45 -5.64 2.26 -2.97
N PRO A 46 -5.78 2.47 -1.65
CA PRO A 46 -4.72 3.03 -0.84
C PRO A 46 -3.40 2.32 -1.12
N ARG A 47 -2.38 3.09 -1.48
CA ARG A 47 -1.02 2.57 -1.72
C ARG A 47 -0.62 1.77 -0.48
N PRO A 48 -0.07 0.54 -0.62
CA PRO A 48 0.40 -0.21 0.53
C PRO A 48 1.37 0.65 1.34
N PRO A 49 1.31 0.61 2.69
CA PRO A 49 2.23 1.36 3.52
C PRO A 49 3.67 0.96 3.16
N PRO A 50 4.62 1.92 3.20
CA PRO A 50 6.02 1.60 2.93
C PRO A 50 6.49 0.47 3.84
N PRO A 51 7.34 -0.45 3.35
CA PRO A 51 7.87 -1.52 4.19
C PRO A 51 8.52 -0.90 5.42
N ALA A 52 8.14 -1.39 6.61
CA ALA A 52 8.71 -0.94 7.87
C ALA A 52 10.23 -0.93 7.75
N GLN A 53 10.83 0.25 7.90
CA GLN A 53 12.26 0.46 7.84
C GLN A 53 12.90 -0.35 8.96
N ALA A 54 13.32 -1.59 8.65
CA ALA A 54 14.07 -2.41 9.58
C ALA A 54 15.31 -1.60 9.98
N ASN A 55 15.41 -1.28 11.26
CA ASN A 55 16.37 -0.33 11.78
C ASN A 55 17.77 -0.97 11.74
N ARG A 56 18.42 -0.90 10.56
CA ARG A 56 19.69 -1.59 10.23
C ARG A 56 20.86 -1.19 11.13
N HIS A 57 20.69 -0.15 11.96
CA HIS A 57 21.69 0.33 12.89
C HIS A 57 21.71 -0.41 14.24
N VAL A 58 20.69 -1.20 14.58
CA VAL A 58 20.65 -1.91 15.87
C VAL A 58 21.70 -3.02 15.92
N LEU A 59 21.89 -3.76 14.82
CA LEU A 59 22.83 -4.87 14.74
C LEU A 59 24.30 -4.46 14.93
N PRO A 60 24.85 -3.44 14.24
CA PRO A 60 26.23 -3.01 14.46
C PRO A 60 26.44 -2.39 15.85
N MET A 61 25.41 -1.74 16.41
CA MET A 61 25.50 -1.14 17.74
C MET A 61 25.59 -2.21 18.83
N LEU A 62 24.79 -3.26 18.73
CA LEU A 62 24.83 -4.39 19.67
C LEU A 62 26.16 -5.15 19.59
N ALA A 63 26.68 -5.36 18.37
CA ALA A 63 27.98 -5.99 18.16
C ALA A 63 29.12 -5.17 18.77
N GLY A 64 29.11 -3.84 18.61
CA GLY A 64 30.10 -2.95 19.21
C GLY A 64 30.12 -3.00 20.74
N VAL A 65 28.94 -2.99 21.37
CA VAL A 65 28.83 -3.11 22.84
C VAL A 65 29.37 -4.45 23.35
N ALA A 66 29.03 -5.55 22.66
CA ALA A 66 29.51 -6.87 23.05
C ALA A 66 31.05 -6.97 23.02
N VAL A 67 31.69 -6.42 21.99
CA VAL A 67 33.16 -6.41 21.85
C VAL A 67 33.83 -5.57 22.94
N MET A 68 33.29 -4.38 23.22
CA MET A 68 33.78 -3.50 24.30
C MET A 68 33.74 -4.19 25.66
N VAL A 69 32.62 -4.86 25.98
CA VAL A 69 32.48 -5.61 27.24
C VAL A 69 33.49 -6.76 27.29
N LEU A 70 33.64 -7.52 26.20
CA LEU A 70 34.59 -8.63 26.14
C LEU A 70 36.04 -8.19 26.34
N MET A 71 36.47 -7.10 25.69
CA MET A 71 37.81 -6.55 25.91
C MET A 71 37.99 -6.03 27.34
N GLY A 72 36.98 -5.36 27.91
CA GLY A 72 37.02 -4.90 29.30
C GLY A 72 37.16 -6.06 30.28
N VAL A 73 36.40 -7.14 30.10
CA VAL A 73 36.48 -8.34 30.94
C VAL A 73 37.84 -9.02 30.81
N MET A 74 38.35 -9.20 29.58
CA MET A 74 39.67 -9.78 29.37
C MET A 74 40.78 -8.93 30.00
N GLY A 75 40.71 -7.61 29.84
CA GLY A 75 41.65 -6.67 30.46
C GLY A 75 41.60 -6.73 31.99
N ALA A 76 40.40 -6.78 32.58
CA ALA A 76 40.23 -6.91 34.03
C ALA A 76 40.78 -8.25 34.56
N VAL A 77 40.50 -9.36 33.86
CA VAL A 77 41.05 -10.68 34.23
C VAL A 77 42.57 -10.67 34.16
N PHE A 78 43.17 -10.09 33.11
CA PHE A 78 44.62 -9.97 32.99
C PHE A 78 45.23 -9.05 34.05
N ALA A 79 44.58 -7.93 34.40
CA ALA A 79 45.05 -7.03 35.45
C ALA A 79 44.98 -7.68 36.85
N LEU A 80 43.93 -8.46 37.11
CA LEU A 80 43.76 -9.20 38.37
C LEU A 80 44.68 -10.42 38.46
N ALA A 81 44.92 -11.13 37.35
CA ALA A 81 45.82 -12.29 37.30
C ALA A 81 47.30 -11.91 37.20
N GLY A 82 47.59 -10.69 36.74
CA GLY A 82 48.93 -10.15 36.55
C GLY A 82 49.37 -9.18 37.63
N ALA A 83 48.60 -9.01 38.72
CA ALA A 83 49.07 -8.29 39.90
C ALA A 83 50.35 -8.98 40.40
N PRO A 84 51.54 -8.38 40.24
CA PRO A 84 52.74 -8.90 40.85
C PRO A 84 52.53 -8.77 42.37
N ASP A 85 52.84 -9.83 43.10
CA ASP A 85 53.11 -9.74 44.53
C ASP A 85 54.34 -8.81 44.67
N GLU A 86 54.11 -7.51 44.79
CA GLU A 86 55.16 -6.54 45.09
C GLU A 86 55.59 -6.73 46.56
N PRO A 87 56.91 -6.88 46.84
CA PRO A 87 57.45 -7.23 48.17
C PRO A 87 57.33 -6.12 49.22
#